data_AF-A0A2M8E1L2-F1
#
_entry.id   AF-A0A2M8E1L2-F1
#
_cell.length_a   1.000
_cell.length_b   1.000
_cell.length_c   1.000
_cell.angle_alpha   90.00
_cell.angle_beta   90.00
_cell.angle_gamma   90.00
#
_symmetry.space_group_name_H-M   'P 1'
#
loop_
_entity.id
_entity.type
_entity.pdbx_description
1 polymer ?
#
loop_
_entity_poly.entity_id
_entity_poly.type
_entity_poly.pdbx_seq_one_letter_code
_entity_poly.pdbx_strand_id
1 'polypeptide(L)' 'MKRTLFVLSIAVVLSACGDKPQELQTNKHDAPAYTGTGKAFVNADWKAGDKGSWESHLKARSQYGMNDYTRMN' A
#
# COMPACT_ATOMS: atom_id res chain seq x y z
N MET A 1 -47.22 18.14 -15.61
CA MET A 1 -46.11 18.40 -16.57
C MET A 1 -45.04 19.33 -16.00
N LYS A 2 -45.33 20.58 -15.62
CA LYS A 2 -44.33 21.50 -15.04
C LYS A 2 -43.71 21.01 -13.72
N ARG A 3 -44.54 20.47 -12.81
CA ARG A 3 -44.06 19.88 -11.55
C ARG A 3 -43.16 18.66 -11.75
N THR A 4 -43.50 17.80 -12.72
CA THR A 4 -42.70 16.62 -13.03
C THR A 4 -41.35 16.99 -13.61
N LEU A 5 -41.29 18.01 -14.49
CA LEU A 5 -40.03 18.55 -15.00
C LEU A 5 -39.13 19.10 -13.88
N PHE A 6 -39.71 19.81 -12.92
CA PHE A 6 -38.96 20.42 -11.82
C PHE A 6 -38.34 19.37 -10.87
N VAL A 7 -39.08 18.31 -10.56
CA VAL A 7 -38.57 17.20 -9.73
C VAL A 7 -37.42 16.48 -10.44
N LEU A 8 -37.54 16.27 -11.75
CA LEU A 8 -36.53 15.58 -12.55
C LEU A 8 -35.22 16.40 -12.64
N SER A 9 -35.31 17.73 -12.76
CA SER A 9 -34.14 18.60 -12.75
C SER A 9 -33.38 18.59 -11.40
N ILE A 10 -34.09 18.50 -10.28
CA ILE A 10 -33.47 18.46 -8.95
C ILE A 10 -32.69 17.15 -8.76
N ALA A 11 -33.25 16.03 -9.24
CA ALA A 11 -32.61 14.72 -9.13
C ALA A 11 -31.27 14.64 -9.87
N VAL A 12 -31.17 15.27 -11.06
CA VAL A 12 -29.94 15.27 -11.88
C VAL A 12 -28.82 16.12 -11.24
N VAL A 13 -29.16 17.23 -10.58
CA VAL A 13 -28.15 18.07 -9.90
C VAL A 13 -27.59 17.36 -8.67
N LEU A 14 -28.40 16.55 -7.97
CA LEU A 14 -27.96 15.83 -6.78
C LEU A 14 -26.95 14.70 -7.08
N SER A 15 -27.02 14.10 -8.28
CA SER A 15 -26.07 13.06 -8.70
C SER A 15 -24.66 13.57 -8.97
N ALA A 16 -24.48 14.89 -9.12
CA ALA A 16 -23.16 15.49 -9.40
C ALA A 16 -22.20 15.49 -8.18
N CYS A 17 -22.71 15.22 -6.97
CA CYS A 17 -21.89 15.12 -5.75
C CYS A 17 -21.65 13.64 -5.33
N GLY A 18 -22.13 12.68 -6.13
CA GLY A 18 -22.04 11.24 -5.86
C GLY A 18 -20.85 10.58 -6.55
N ASP A 19 -19.72 11.27 -6.66
CA ASP A 19 -18.52 10.67 -7.22
C ASP A 19 -18.11 9.44 -6.41
N LYS A 20 -17.67 8.40 -7.11
CA LYS A 20 -17.16 7.20 -6.44
C LYS A 20 -15.95 7.64 -5.63
N PRO A 21 -15.77 7.19 -4.37
CA PRO A 21 -14.57 7.51 -3.63
C PRO A 21 -13.36 7.09 -4.47
N GLN A 22 -12.45 8.03 -4.74
CA GLN A 22 -11.17 7.74 -5.37
C GLN A 22 -10.28 7.07 -4.33
N GLU A 23 -10.61 5.82 -4.02
CA GLU A 23 -9.76 4.98 -3.21
C GLU A 23 -8.58 4.56 -4.07
N LEU A 24 -7.36 4.77 -3.56
CA LEU A 24 -6.18 4.16 -4.14
C LEU A 24 -6.37 2.64 -4.03
N GLN A 25 -6.84 2.02 -5.11
CA GLN A 25 -6.96 0.57 -5.14
C GLN A 25 -5.55 -0.01 -5.04
N THR A 26 -5.28 -0.77 -3.96
CA THR A 26 -4.02 -1.49 -3.81
C THR A 26 -3.82 -2.38 -5.03
N ASN A 27 -2.75 -2.14 -5.77
CA ASN A 27 -2.41 -2.95 -6.93
C ASN A 27 -2.04 -4.36 -6.42
N LYS A 28 -2.92 -5.34 -6.63
CA LYS A 28 -2.71 -6.72 -6.15
C LYS A 28 -1.76 -7.52 -7.03
N HIS A 29 -1.23 -6.93 -8.09
CA HIS A 29 -0.30 -7.57 -9.02
C HIS A 29 1.16 -7.46 -8.60
N ASP A 30 1.45 -6.77 -7.48
CA ASP A 30 2.82 -6.65 -6.99
C ASP A 30 3.34 -8.00 -6.50
N ALA A 31 4.55 -8.35 -6.94
CA ALA A 31 5.23 -9.53 -6.44
C ALA A 31 5.62 -9.34 -4.96
N PRO A 32 5.62 -10.39 -4.13
CA PRO A 32 6.10 -10.28 -2.76
C PRO A 32 7.55 -9.78 -2.71
N ALA A 33 7.85 -8.85 -1.81
CA ALA A 33 9.17 -8.19 -1.77
C ALA A 33 10.35 -9.16 -1.58
N TYR A 34 10.14 -10.30 -0.90
CA TYR A 34 11.18 -11.33 -0.71
C TYR A 34 11.52 -12.08 -2.01
N THR A 35 10.73 -11.95 -3.09
CA THR A 35 11.05 -12.55 -4.40
C THR A 35 12.26 -11.89 -5.08
N GLY A 36 12.70 -10.73 -4.58
CA GLY A 36 13.88 -10.02 -5.06
C GLY A 36 13.58 -9.08 -6.22
N THR A 37 14.56 -8.24 -6.54
CA THR A 37 14.42 -7.14 -7.52
C THR A 37 14.87 -7.53 -8.94
N GLY A 38 15.47 -8.71 -9.09
CA GLY A 38 16.16 -9.13 -10.32
C GLY A 38 17.36 -8.24 -10.69
N LYS A 39 17.88 -7.47 -9.73
CA LYS A 39 19.04 -6.57 -9.89
C LYS A 39 20.18 -7.01 -8.99
N ALA A 40 21.39 -6.58 -9.31
CA ALA A 40 22.60 -6.89 -8.53
C ALA A 40 22.67 -6.17 -7.17
N PHE A 41 21.85 -5.12 -6.95
CA PHE A 41 21.83 -4.35 -5.71
C PHE A 41 20.98 -5.03 -4.63
N VAL A 42 21.45 -6.18 -4.17
CA VAL A 42 20.89 -6.94 -3.04
C VAL A 42 22.01 -7.24 -2.05
N ASN A 43 21.66 -7.52 -0.79
CA ASN A 43 22.64 -7.96 0.18
C ASN A 43 23.27 -9.28 -0.31
N ALA A 44 24.60 -9.34 -0.38
CA ALA A 44 25.33 -10.48 -0.94
C ALA A 44 25.05 -11.81 -0.21
N ASP A 45 24.77 -11.74 1.09
CA ASP A 45 24.50 -12.92 1.92
C ASP A 45 23.02 -13.34 1.92
N TRP A 46 22.16 -12.62 1.19
CA TRP A 46 20.74 -12.90 1.09
C TRP A 46 20.35 -13.39 -0.31
N LYS A 47 19.49 -14.41 -0.37
CA LYS A 47 19.01 -15.02 -1.63
C LYS A 47 17.55 -14.64 -1.91
N ALA A 48 17.29 -14.23 -3.15
CA ALA A 48 15.94 -14.00 -3.65
C ALA A 48 15.04 -15.24 -3.46
N GLY A 49 13.84 -15.03 -2.93
CA GLY A 49 12.87 -16.07 -2.58
C GLY A 49 12.96 -16.54 -1.12
N ASP A 50 14.04 -16.24 -0.40
CA ASP A 50 14.17 -16.60 1.02
C ASP A 50 13.42 -15.59 1.90
N LYS A 51 12.17 -15.93 2.20
CA LYS A 51 11.28 -15.15 3.06
C LYS A 51 11.80 -15.04 4.50
N GLY A 52 12.26 -16.14 5.09
CA GLY A 52 12.63 -16.16 6.52
C GLY A 52 13.87 -15.31 6.79
N SER A 53 14.87 -15.42 5.92
CA SER A 53 16.05 -14.55 5.98
C SER A 53 15.66 -13.09 5.70
N TRP A 54 14.80 -12.82 4.71
CA TRP A 54 14.33 -11.45 4.40
C TRP A 54 13.65 -10.78 5.60
N GLU A 55 12.73 -11.48 6.26
CA GLU A 55 12.03 -10.98 7.47
C GLU A 55 13.02 -10.74 8.63
N SER A 56 14.00 -11.62 8.80
CA SER A 56 15.04 -11.48 9.82
C SER A 56 15.91 -10.25 9.59
N HIS A 57 16.31 -10.00 8.34
CA HIS A 57 17.03 -8.77 7.95
C HIS A 57 16.22 -7.51 8.26
N LEU A 58 14.91 -7.51 7.99
CA LEU A 58 14.03 -6.38 8.33
C LEU A 58 13.92 -6.17 9.85
N LYS A 59 13.74 -7.24 10.61
CA LYS A 59 13.66 -7.19 12.07
C LYS A 59 14.96 -6.70 12.69
N ALA A 60 16.10 -7.11 12.17
CA ALA A 60 17.40 -6.62 12.61
C ALA A 60 17.52 -5.11 12.32
N ARG A 61 17.17 -4.67 11.10
CA ARG A 61 17.19 -3.26 10.71
C ARG A 61 16.28 -2.39 11.58
N SER A 62 15.08 -2.84 11.95
CA SER A 62 14.18 -2.05 12.80
C SER A 62 14.72 -1.89 14.23
N GLN A 63 15.59 -2.79 14.68
CA GLN A 63 16.20 -2.70 16.01
C GLN A 63 17.46 -1.82 15.99
N TYR A 64 18.30 -1.96 14.97
CA TYR A 64 19.54 -1.18 14.84
C TYR A 64 19.26 0.27 14.44
N GLY A 65 19.01 1.14 15.42
CA GLY A 65 18.86 2.57 15.19
C GLY A 65 17.65 3.17 15.86
N MET A 66 16.53 2.45 15.82
CA MET A 66 15.20 2.97 16.17
C MET A 66 14.67 2.44 17.50
N ASN A 67 15.37 1.48 18.11
CA ASN A 67 14.99 0.93 19.40
C ASN A 67 16.04 1.26 20.46
N ASP A 68 15.83 2.36 21.19
CA ASP A 68 16.75 2.79 22.24
C ASP A 68 16.80 1.82 23.43
N TYR A 69 15.77 0.98 23.64
CA TYR A 69 15.82 -0.07 24.66
C TYR A 69 16.93 -1.08 24.42
N THR A 70 17.37 -1.26 23.17
CA THR A 70 18.49 -2.16 22.83
C THR A 70 19.87 -1.59 23.19
N ARG A 71 19.95 -0.30 23.56
CA ARG A 71 21.21 0.40 23.85
C ARG A 71 21.48 0.59 25.36
N MET A 72 20.52 0.27 26.21
CA MET A 72 20.57 0.57 27.66
C MET A 72 21.13 -0.59 28.50
N ASN A 73 21.86 -1.53 27.90
CA ASN A 73 22.49 -2.66 28.61
C ASN A 73 23.96 -2.38 28.92
#